data_AF-X0V100-F1
#
_entry.id   AF-X0V100-F1
#
_cell.length_a   1.000
_cell.length_b   1.000
_cell.length_c   1.000
_cell.angle_alpha   90.00
_cell.angle_beta   90.00
_cell.angle_gamma   90.00
#
_symmetry.space_group_name_H-M   'P 1'
#
loop_
_entity.id
_entity.type
_entity.pdbx_description
1 polymer ?
#
loop_
_entity_poly.entity_id
_entity_poly.type
_entity_poly.pdbx_seq_one_letter_code
_entity_poly.pdbx_strand_id
1 'polypeptide(L)'
;MSQSNISNEEMLARIVRFESLEERGIPLMFIDSILPGHQRMNYALIGDTASENPEFEPFLTQPHRFQIGMVKAPPGNGPAYHTHDYIEAFMP
;
A
#
# COMPACT_ATOMS: atom_id res chain seq x y z
N MET A 1 -7.80 27.29 17.83
CA MET A 1 -7.43 25.88 17.62
C MET A 1 -6.59 25.47 18.81
N SER A 2 -6.96 24.45 19.59
CA SER A 2 -6.08 24.01 20.69
C SER A 2 -4.82 23.40 20.08
N GLN A 3 -3.65 23.74 20.62
CA GLN A 3 -2.42 23.05 20.25
C GLN A 3 -2.55 21.61 20.74
N SER A 4 -2.66 20.68 19.80
CA SER A 4 -2.52 19.26 20.08
C SER A 4 -1.04 19.01 20.38
N ASN A 5 -0.73 18.71 21.64
CA ASN A 5 0.59 18.25 22.05
C ASN A 5 0.76 16.81 21.56
N ILE A 6 1.40 16.65 20.40
CA ILE A 6 1.77 15.33 19.87
C ILE A 6 3.15 14.98 20.43
N SER A 7 3.26 13.82 21.08
CA SER A 7 4.52 13.29 21.57
C SER A 7 5.41 12.79 20.42
N ASN A 8 6.70 12.65 20.68
CA ASN A 8 7.62 12.04 19.71
C ASN A 8 7.21 10.60 19.38
N GLU A 9 6.68 9.85 20.35
CA GLU A 9 6.23 8.47 20.14
C GLU A 9 5.05 8.41 19.17
N GLU A 10 4.05 9.28 19.34
CA GLU A 10 2.90 9.37 18.42
C GLU A 10 3.32 9.79 17.01
N MET A 11 4.34 10.64 16.88
CA MET A 11 4.92 11.00 15.58
C MET A 11 5.65 9.81 14.94
N LEU A 12 6.49 9.12 15.70
CA LEU A 12 7.26 7.98 15.21
C LEU A 12 6.38 6.80 14.79
N ALA A 13 5.25 6.58 15.47
CA ALA A 13 4.25 5.58 15.12
C ALA A 13 3.57 5.82 13.76
N ARG A 14 3.78 6.99 13.13
CA ARG A 14 3.24 7.37 11.81
C ARG A 14 4.27 7.32 10.69
N ILE A 15 5.46 6.76 10.96
CA ILE A 15 6.53 6.65 9.96
C ILE A 15 6.57 5.22 9.42
N VAL A 16 6.42 5.09 8.10
CA VAL A 16 6.67 3.83 7.40
C VAL A 16 8.12 3.84 6.91
N ARG A 17 8.91 2.82 7.29
CA ARG A 17 10.31 2.67 6.85
C ARG A 17 10.46 1.46 5.94
N PHE A 18 11.34 1.53 4.94
CA PHE A 18 11.56 0.39 4.03
C PHE A 18 11.97 -0.89 4.77
N GLU A 19 12.83 -0.78 5.78
CA GLU A 19 13.26 -1.92 6.61
C GLU A 19 12.09 -2.63 7.31
N SER A 20 11.02 -1.90 7.66
CA SER A 20 9.82 -2.49 8.28
C SER A 20 8.85 -3.11 7.28
N LEU A 21 9.09 -2.96 5.98
CA LEU A 21 8.22 -3.47 4.93
C LEU A 21 8.64 -4.83 4.40
N GLU A 22 9.90 -5.25 4.57
CA GLU A 22 10.44 -6.46 3.92
C GLU A 22 9.58 -7.71 4.17
N GLU A 23 9.09 -7.87 5.41
CA GLU A 23 8.24 -9.01 5.82
C GLU A 23 6.75 -8.81 5.52
N ARG A 24 6.32 -7.60 5.15
CA ARG A 24 4.90 -7.24 4.93
C ARG A 24 4.49 -7.25 3.45
N GLY A 25 5.31 -7.84 2.58
CA GLY A 25 5.00 -7.98 1.17
C GLY A 25 3.83 -8.94 0.93
N ILE A 26 2.88 -8.51 0.11
CA ILE A 26 1.67 -9.27 -0.23
C ILE A 26 1.74 -9.66 -1.72
N PRO A 27 2.15 -10.90 -2.05
CA PRO A 27 2.30 -11.33 -3.44
C PRO A 27 0.95 -11.48 -4.15
N LEU A 28 -0.07 -11.93 -3.41
CA LEU A 28 -1.43 -12.10 -3.89
C LEU A 28 -2.34 -11.08 -3.21
N MET A 29 -2.12 -9.78 -3.46
CA MET A 29 -3.04 -8.71 -3.03
C MET A 29 -4.24 -8.60 -3.98
N PHE A 30 -3.96 -8.84 -5.26
CA PHE A 30 -4.93 -8.79 -6.34
C PHE A 30 -4.94 -10.13 -7.08
N ILE A 31 -6.11 -10.59 -7.51
CA ILE A 31 -6.30 -11.92 -8.12
C ILE A 31 -5.54 -12.07 -9.43
N ASP A 32 -5.30 -10.97 -10.16
CA ASP A 32 -4.57 -10.97 -11.41
C ASP A 32 -3.08 -11.32 -11.24
N SER A 33 -2.51 -11.19 -10.03
CA SER A 33 -1.13 -11.58 -9.73
C SER A 33 -0.82 -13.06 -10.04
N ILE A 34 -1.83 -13.93 -10.15
CA ILE A 34 -1.66 -15.34 -10.51
C ILE A 34 -1.36 -15.53 -12.01
N LEU A 35 -1.67 -14.54 -12.84
CA LEU A 35 -1.54 -14.64 -14.28
C LEU A 35 -0.08 -14.44 -14.71
N PRO A 36 0.40 -15.16 -15.74
CA PRO A 36 1.72 -14.90 -16.34
C PRO A 36 1.87 -13.44 -16.78
N GLY A 37 2.94 -12.77 -16.36
CA GLY A 37 3.18 -11.37 -16.69
C GLY A 37 2.47 -10.38 -15.76
N HIS A 38 1.89 -10.86 -14.65
CA HIS A 38 1.23 -10.01 -13.67
C HIS A 38 1.77 -10.19 -12.24
N GLN A 39 2.84 -10.99 -12.08
CA GLN A 39 3.46 -11.26 -10.80
C GLN A 39 4.09 -10.00 -10.22
N ARG A 40 3.70 -9.63 -9.00
CA ARG A 40 4.23 -8.46 -8.31
C ARG A 40 4.10 -8.61 -6.80
N MET A 41 4.97 -7.91 -6.08
CA MET A 41 4.84 -7.74 -4.64
C MET A 41 4.17 -6.41 -4.36
N ASN A 42 3.13 -6.40 -3.53
CA ASN A 42 2.45 -5.18 -3.11
C ASN A 42 2.68 -4.93 -1.61
N TYR A 43 2.62 -3.67 -1.21
CA TYR A 43 2.70 -3.25 0.19
C TYR A 43 1.61 -2.22 0.45
N ALA A 44 0.74 -2.48 1.43
CA ALA A 44 -0.30 -1.55 1.86
C ALA A 44 0.29 -0.59 2.91
N LEU A 45 0.54 0.67 2.53
CA LEU A 45 1.24 1.62 3.41
C LEU A 45 0.26 2.48 4.22
N ILE A 46 -0.69 3.14 3.54
CA ILE A 46 -1.64 4.06 4.18
C ILE A 46 -3.05 3.77 3.70
N GLY A 47 -3.96 3.64 4.66
CA GLY A 47 -5.39 3.47 4.42
C GLY A 47 -5.76 2.08 3.92
N ASP A 48 -7.07 1.85 3.83
CA ASP A 48 -7.69 0.62 3.30
C ASP A 48 -7.57 0.55 1.77
N THR A 49 -6.33 0.39 1.29
CA THR A 49 -6.05 0.20 -0.15
C THR A 49 -6.97 -0.86 -0.77
N ALA A 50 -7.24 -0.73 -2.07
CA ALA A 50 -7.90 -1.79 -2.82
C ALA A 50 -7.13 -3.11 -2.64
N SER A 51 -7.83 -4.17 -2.26
CA SER A 51 -7.30 -5.52 -2.10
C SER A 51 -8.44 -6.53 -2.21
N GLU A 52 -8.18 -7.63 -2.91
CA GLU A 52 -9.08 -8.79 -2.98
C GLU A 52 -8.65 -9.88 -1.99
N ASN A 53 -7.49 -9.72 -1.37
CA ASN A 53 -6.99 -10.61 -0.33
C ASN A 53 -7.59 -10.21 1.03
N PRO A 54 -8.34 -11.09 1.72
CA PRO A 54 -8.95 -10.77 3.01
C PRO A 54 -7.94 -10.66 4.16
N GLU A 55 -6.71 -11.14 3.99
CA GLU A 55 -5.64 -11.09 4.99
C GLU A 55 -4.74 -9.85 4.84
N PHE A 56 -5.06 -8.95 3.90
CA PHE A 56 -4.27 -7.73 3.74
C PHE A 56 -4.40 -6.81 4.96
N GLU A 57 -3.29 -6.20 5.36
CA GLU A 57 -3.26 -5.26 6.49
C GLU A 57 -2.41 -4.02 6.16
N PRO A 58 -3.01 -2.83 6.08
CA PRO A 58 -2.27 -1.57 5.92
C PRO A 58 -1.31 -1.30 7.09
N PHE A 59 -0.19 -0.62 6.82
CA PHE A 59 0.73 -0.22 7.88
C PHE A 59 0.13 0.90 8.75
N LEU A 60 -0.43 1.93 8.12
CA LEU A 60 -1.12 3.04 8.79
C LEU A 60 -2.61 3.01 8.49
N THR A 61 -3.43 2.91 9.53
CA THR A 61 -4.89 2.80 9.45
C THR A 61 -5.62 4.05 9.93
N GLN A 62 -4.89 5.07 10.42
CA GLN A 62 -5.51 6.32 10.84
C GLN A 62 -6.25 6.94 9.64
N PRO A 63 -7.34 7.71 9.85
CA PRO A 63 -8.10 8.27 8.73
C PRO A 63 -7.26 9.28 7.95
N HIS A 64 -6.93 8.93 6.71
CA HIS A 64 -6.34 9.80 5.71
C HIS A 64 -7.38 10.00 4.60
N ARG A 65 -7.33 11.13 3.89
CA ARG A 65 -8.17 11.36 2.71
C ARG A 65 -7.53 10.85 1.41
N PHE A 66 -6.59 9.93 1.57
CA PHE A 66 -5.82 9.32 0.50
C PHE A 66 -5.30 7.96 0.97
N GLN A 67 -4.91 7.13 0.02
CA GLN A 67 -4.29 5.84 0.24
C GLN A 67 -2.91 5.83 -0.43
N ILE A 68 -1.99 5.03 0.12
CA ILE A 68 -0.69 4.80 -0.51
C ILE A 68 -0.42 3.29 -0.50
N GLY A 69 -0.22 2.75 -1.70
CA GLY A 69 0.36 1.44 -1.92
C GLY A 69 1.74 1.56 -2.55
N MET A 70 2.57 0.53 -2.37
CA MET A 70 3.81 0.36 -3.12
C MET A 70 3.73 -0.94 -3.90
N VAL A 71 4.20 -0.91 -5.15
CA VAL A 71 4.29 -2.09 -6.02
C VAL A 71 5.74 -2.31 -6.43
N LYS A 72 6.17 -3.58 -6.38
CA LYS A 72 7.46 -4.04 -6.89
C LYS A 72 7.21 -5.20 -7.84
N ALA A 73 7.38 -4.95 -9.14
CA ALA A 73 7.17 -5.94 -10.18
C ALA A 73 8.51 -6.27 -10.88
N PRO A 74 8.79 -7.54 -11.22
CA PRO A 74 9.87 -7.88 -12.14
C PRO A 74 9.66 -7.24 -13.53
N PRO A 75 10.71 -7.11 -14.35
CA PRO A 75 10.56 -6.65 -15.73
C PRO A 75 9.48 -7.44 -16.50
N GLY A 76 8.65 -6.73 -17.25
CA GLY A 76 7.54 -7.33 -18.01
C GLY A 76 6.33 -7.74 -17.17
N ASN A 77 6.28 -7.37 -15.88
CA ASN A 77 5.14 -7.64 -15.01
C ASN A 77 4.45 -6.35 -14.54
N GLY A 78 3.16 -6.44 -14.25
CA GLY A 78 2.38 -5.33 -13.70
C GLY A 78 0.92 -5.70 -13.44
N PRO A 79 0.09 -4.76 -12.99
CA PRO A 79 -1.35 -4.98 -12.89
C PRO A 79 -1.96 -5.23 -14.29
N ALA A 80 -2.97 -6.09 -14.36
CA ALA A 80 -3.81 -6.24 -15.53
C ALA A 80 -4.60 -4.95 -15.81
N TYR A 81 -5.00 -4.74 -17.06
CA TYR A 81 -5.76 -3.55 -17.44
C TYR A 81 -7.10 -3.47 -16.69
N HIS A 82 -7.37 -2.32 -16.10
CA HIS A 82 -8.61 -1.99 -15.41
C HIS A 82 -8.81 -0.46 -15.39
N THR A 83 -9.90 -0.01 -14.78
CA THR A 83 -10.29 1.40 -14.70
C THR A 83 -10.82 1.73 -13.31
N HIS A 84 -10.60 2.97 -12.87
CA HIS A 84 -11.13 3.52 -11.62
C HIS A 84 -11.99 4.76 -11.88
N ASP A 85 -12.88 5.07 -10.94
CA ASP A 85 -13.65 6.31 -10.90
C ASP A 85 -13.01 7.39 -9.99
N TYR A 86 -11.88 7.05 -9.35
CA TYR A 86 -11.07 7.94 -8.53
C TYR A 86 -9.71 8.27 -9.18
N ILE A 87 -9.02 9.27 -8.64
CA ILE A 87 -7.72 9.72 -9.13
C ILE A 87 -6.62 8.83 -8.54
N GLU A 88 -5.77 8.28 -9.40
CA GLU A 88 -4.56 7.55 -9.04
C GLU A 88 -3.33 8.23 -9.63
N ALA A 89 -2.25 8.32 -8.85
CA ALA A 89 -0.99 8.91 -9.27
C ALA A 89 0.15 7.92 -9.01
N PHE A 90 1.04 7.77 -9.99
CA PHE A 90 2.20 6.88 -9.92
C PHE A 90 3.49 7.70 -9.83
N MET A 91 4.40 7.26 -8.96
CA MET A 91 5.71 7.88 -8.80
C MET A 91 6.81 6.80 -8.65
N PRO A 92 8.03 7.05 -9.16
CA PRO A 92 9.16 6.12 -9.05
C PRO A 92 9.77 6.07 -7.65
#